data_AF-C3ZS99-F1
#
_entry.id   AF-C3ZS99-F1
#
_cell.length_a   1.000
_cell.length_b   1.000
_cell.length_c   1.000
_cell.angle_alpha   90.00
_cell.angle_beta   90.00
_cell.angle_gamma   90.00
#
_symmetry.space_group_name_H-M   'P 1'
#
loop_
_entity.id
_entity.type
_entity.pdbx_description
1 polymer ?
#
loop_
_entity_poly.entity_id
_entity_poly.type
_entity_poly.pdbx_seq_one_letter_code
_entity_poly.pdbx_strand_id
1 'polypeptide(L)'
;MGAGASYRPRTIYLDVNGTTQKVVFSRYCTSNDVKELIAAAAAVNRTAGVRLLDRDGSIVSIDPAMPSNTESKFHKQTNKQTNKHISEQFTNASLTSTGLTSAILICPNFFPDAFQINDLKADLTKRVAMLEKRVEMEGLKVCEIEKCKKDITQLQDVVMTTTNK
;
A
#
# COMPACT_ATOMS: atom_id res chain seq x y z
N MET A 1 -13.78 -13.47 -43.43
CA MET A 1 -14.14 -13.90 -42.06
C MET A 1 -12.86 -14.38 -41.39
N GLY A 2 -12.38 -13.65 -40.39
CA GLY A 2 -11.05 -13.87 -39.80
C GLY A 2 -10.96 -15.22 -39.10
N ALA A 3 -9.85 -15.93 -39.32
CA ALA A 3 -9.51 -17.17 -38.65
C ALA A 3 -9.55 -16.95 -37.13
N GLY A 4 -10.49 -17.62 -36.46
CA GLY A 4 -10.55 -17.67 -35.00
C GLY A 4 -9.29 -18.36 -34.48
N ALA A 5 -8.29 -17.57 -34.09
CA ALA A 5 -7.12 -18.07 -33.39
C ALA A 5 -7.61 -18.88 -32.19
N SER A 6 -7.40 -20.20 -32.23
CA SER A 6 -7.82 -21.16 -31.22
C SER A 6 -7.32 -20.71 -29.86
N TYR A 7 -8.21 -20.07 -29.10
CA TYR A 7 -7.88 -19.55 -27.79
C TYR A 7 -7.66 -20.72 -26.83
N ARG A 8 -6.44 -20.86 -26.31
CA ARG A 8 -6.10 -21.81 -25.26
C ARG A 8 -5.88 -21.05 -23.95
N PRO A 9 -6.68 -21.32 -22.89
CA PRO A 9 -6.44 -20.79 -21.55
C PRO A 9 -5.04 -21.18 -21.06
N ARG A 10 -4.40 -20.27 -20.31
CA ARG A 10 -3.12 -20.58 -19.66
C ARG A 10 -3.38 -21.31 -18.35
N THR A 11 -2.50 -22.24 -18.04
CA THR A 11 -2.56 -23.04 -16.80
C THR A 11 -1.23 -22.89 -16.07
N ILE A 12 -1.31 -22.69 -14.75
CA ILE A 12 -0.16 -22.78 -13.85
C ILE A 12 -0.49 -23.75 -12.71
N TYR A 13 0.55 -24.37 -12.17
CA TYR A 13 0.49 -25.31 -11.07
C TYR A 13 1.16 -24.69 -9.84
N LEU A 14 0.46 -24.74 -8.71
CA LEU A 14 0.88 -24.18 -7.45
C LEU A 14 1.02 -25.29 -6.43
N ASP A 15 2.05 -25.23 -5.59
CA ASP A 15 2.09 -25.99 -4.35
C ASP A 15 1.59 -25.10 -3.21
N VAL A 16 0.45 -25.50 -2.66
CA VAL A 16 -0.19 -24.88 -1.51
C VAL A 16 -0.28 -25.94 -0.41
N ASN A 17 0.45 -25.73 0.68
CA ASN A 17 0.44 -26.61 1.86
C ASN A 17 0.72 -28.10 1.53
N GLY A 18 1.56 -28.39 0.53
CA GLY A 18 1.88 -29.75 0.10
C GLY A 18 0.88 -30.36 -0.89
N THR A 19 -0.12 -29.58 -1.32
CA THR A 19 -1.09 -29.99 -2.35
C THR A 19 -0.86 -29.21 -3.64
N THR A 20 -0.78 -29.93 -4.76
CA THR A 20 -0.67 -29.32 -6.09
C THR A 20 -2.04 -28.83 -6.54
N GLN A 21 -2.19 -27.52 -6.70
CA GLN A 21 -3.38 -26.88 -7.21
C GLN A 21 -3.18 -26.33 -8.62
N LYS A 22 -4.22 -26.43 -9.44
CA LYS A 22 -4.22 -25.97 -10.82
C LYS A 22 -5.00 -24.67 -10.93
N VAL A 23 -4.35 -23.61 -11.41
CA VAL A 23 -4.99 -22.32 -11.70
C VAL A 23 -5.03 -22.11 -13.21
N VAL A 24 -6.23 -21.88 -13.74
CA VAL A 24 -6.46 -21.64 -15.17
C VAL A 24 -6.97 -20.22 -15.35
N PHE A 25 -6.36 -19.46 -16.24
CA PHE A 25 -6.74 -18.07 -16.49
C PHE A 25 -6.67 -17.73 -17.98
N SER A 26 -7.34 -16.64 -18.34
CA SER A 26 -7.45 -16.17 -19.71
C SER A 26 -6.42 -15.13 -20.09
N ARG A 27 -6.24 -14.93 -21.40
CA ARG A 27 -5.44 -13.80 -21.92
C ARG A 27 -6.06 -12.43 -21.59
N TYR A 28 -7.32 -12.40 -21.17
CA TYR A 28 -8.03 -11.19 -20.78
C TYR A 28 -7.97 -10.94 -19.27
N CYS A 29 -7.40 -11.88 -18.50
CA CYS A 29 -7.17 -11.65 -17.07
C CYS A 29 -6.10 -10.58 -16.90
N THR A 30 -6.32 -9.68 -15.95
CA THR A 30 -5.32 -8.73 -15.47
C THR A 30 -4.43 -9.37 -14.41
N SER A 31 -3.31 -8.73 -14.06
CA SER A 31 -2.47 -9.18 -12.95
C SER A 31 -3.23 -9.27 -11.63
N ASN A 32 -4.25 -8.42 -11.41
CA ASN A 32 -5.10 -8.51 -10.22
C ASN A 32 -6.02 -9.74 -10.26
N ASP A 33 -6.60 -10.05 -11.41
CA ASP A 33 -7.44 -11.26 -11.56
C ASP A 33 -6.62 -12.53 -11.33
N VAL A 34 -5.40 -12.59 -11.89
CA VAL A 34 -4.48 -13.71 -11.66
C VAL A 34 -4.11 -13.81 -10.17
N LYS A 35 -3.83 -12.68 -9.51
CA LYS A 35 -3.54 -12.64 -8.08
C LYS A 35 -4.72 -13.14 -7.24
N GLU A 36 -5.95 -12.75 -7.58
CA GLU A 36 -7.17 -13.20 -6.89
C GLU A 36 -7.40 -14.70 -7.07
N LEU A 37 -7.19 -15.22 -8.27
CA LEU A 37 -7.30 -16.66 -8.55
C LEU A 37 -6.30 -17.49 -7.74
N ILE A 38 -5.07 -17.00 -7.61
CA ILE A 38 -4.02 -17.65 -6.81
C ILE A 38 -4.35 -17.58 -5.32
N ALA A 39 -4.79 -16.41 -4.84
CA ALA A 39 -5.19 -16.24 -3.44
C ALA A 39 -6.38 -17.15 -3.08
N ALA A 40 -7.36 -17.26 -3.98
CA ALA A 40 -8.52 -18.13 -3.83
C ALA A 40 -8.10 -19.61 -3.80
N ALA A 41 -7.24 -20.05 -4.72
CA ALA A 41 -6.71 -21.42 -4.73
C ALA A 41 -6.03 -21.73 -3.39
N ALA A 42 -5.20 -20.82 -2.90
CA ALA A 42 -4.48 -21.06 -1.66
C ALA A 42 -5.26 -20.84 -0.36
N ALA A 43 -6.57 -20.55 -0.44
CA ALA A 43 -7.40 -20.24 0.72
C ALA A 43 -6.82 -19.12 1.61
N VAL A 44 -6.12 -18.15 0.99
CA VAL A 44 -5.55 -16.99 1.69
C VAL A 44 -6.38 -15.74 1.41
N ASN A 45 -6.32 -14.77 2.34
CA ASN A 45 -7.02 -13.50 2.16
C ASN A 45 -6.47 -12.76 0.92
N ARG A 46 -7.37 -12.17 0.11
CA ARG A 46 -7.03 -11.34 -1.06
C ARG A 46 -6.10 -10.16 -0.73
N THR A 47 -6.12 -9.69 0.52
CA THR A 47 -5.23 -8.62 1.02
C THR A 47 -3.87 -9.13 1.50
N ALA A 48 -3.66 -10.44 1.55
CA ALA A 48 -2.40 -11.03 1.99
C ALA A 48 -1.31 -10.82 0.93
N GLY A 49 -0.05 -10.67 1.37
CA GLY A 49 1.10 -10.54 0.50
C GLY A 49 1.45 -11.87 -0.17
N VAL A 50 0.67 -12.26 -1.19
CA VAL A 50 0.88 -13.48 -1.97
C VAL A 50 2.14 -13.34 -2.82
N ARG A 51 3.08 -14.28 -2.65
CA ARG A 51 4.31 -14.37 -3.44
C ARG A 51 4.42 -15.76 -4.04
N LEU A 52 4.80 -15.82 -5.31
CA LEU A 52 5.15 -17.07 -5.99
C LEU A 52 6.66 -17.25 -6.00
N LEU A 53 7.10 -18.45 -5.67
CA LEU A 53 8.50 -18.86 -5.75
C LEU A 53 8.64 -19.99 -6.77
N ASP A 54 9.66 -19.95 -7.61
CA ASP A 54 10.07 -21.11 -8.41
C ASP A 54 10.77 -22.15 -7.51
N ARG A 55 11.09 -23.32 -8.07
CA ARG A 55 11.83 -24.41 -7.41
C ARG A 55 13.12 -23.92 -6.74
N ASP A 56 13.80 -22.97 -7.36
CA ASP A 56 15.08 -22.42 -6.89
C ASP A 56 14.90 -21.34 -5.81
N GLY A 57 13.66 -21.10 -5.35
CA GLY A 57 13.34 -20.07 -4.37
C GLY A 57 13.31 -18.65 -4.93
N SER A 58 13.47 -18.50 -6.25
CA SER A 58 13.39 -17.21 -6.94
C SER A 58 11.95 -16.71 -7.02
N ILE A 59 11.75 -15.39 -6.84
CA ILE A 59 10.42 -14.79 -6.90
C ILE A 59 9.96 -14.74 -8.36
N VAL A 60 8.77 -15.27 -8.61
CA VAL A 60 8.10 -15.19 -9.92
C VAL A 60 7.08 -14.06 -9.87
N SER A 61 7.01 -13.26 -10.93
CA SER A 61 6.00 -12.21 -11.07
C SER A 61 4.58 -12.81 -11.16
N ILE A 62 3.59 -12.06 -10.65
CA ILE A 62 2.18 -12.46 -10.69
C ILE A 62 1.50 -11.60 -11.76
N ASP A 63 1.54 -12.08 -12.99
CA ASP A 63 0.94 -11.41 -14.14
C ASP A 63 0.60 -12.42 -15.24
N PRO A 64 -0.28 -12.09 -16.20
CA PRO A 64 -0.70 -13.01 -17.25
C PRO A 64 0.42 -13.43 -18.22
N ALA A 65 1.59 -12.79 -18.20
CA ALA A 65 2.77 -13.12 -18.99
C ALA A 65 3.83 -13.90 -18.19
N MET A 66 3.58 -14.21 -16.91
CA MET A 66 4.47 -15.01 -16.07
C MET A 66 4.83 -16.36 -16.72
N PRO A 67 6.00 -16.95 -16.45
CA PRO A 67 6.43 -18.20 -17.06
C PRO A 67 5.43 -19.34 -16.82
N SER A 68 5.14 -20.12 -17.87
CA SER A 68 4.36 -21.35 -17.73
C SER A 68 5.16 -22.40 -16.97
N ASN A 69 4.46 -23.28 -16.26
CA ASN A 69 5.07 -24.35 -15.49
C ASN A 69 4.28 -25.68 -15.67
N THR A 70 4.73 -26.76 -15.05
CA THR A 70 4.14 -28.11 -15.22
C THR A 70 3.86 -28.75 -13.86
N GLU A 71 3.07 -29.84 -13.82
CA GLU A 71 2.78 -30.56 -12.55
C GLU A 71 4.05 -31.01 -11.82
N SER A 72 5.13 -31.31 -12.56
CA SER A 72 6.43 -31.68 -11.99
C SER A 72 7.31 -30.48 -11.63
N LYS A 73 7.02 -29.28 -12.17
CA LYS A 73 7.71 -28.02 -11.87
C LYS A 73 6.69 -26.98 -11.40
N PHE A 74 6.15 -27.17 -10.20
CA PHE A 74 5.16 -26.27 -9.60
C PHE A 74 5.82 -25.05 -8.94
N HIS A 75 5.09 -23.93 -8.88
CA HIS A 75 5.51 -22.76 -8.10
C HIS A 75 5.05 -22.90 -6.66
N LYS A 76 5.93 -22.64 -5.70
CA LYS A 76 5.57 -22.62 -4.28
C LYS A 76 4.94 -21.29 -3.93
N GLN A 77 3.72 -21.33 -3.41
CA GLN A 77 3.12 -20.12 -2.88
C GLN A 77 3.61 -19.87 -1.46
N THR A 78 4.03 -18.64 -1.19
CA THR A 78 4.30 -18.18 0.17
C THR A 78 3.42 -16.98 0.50
N ASN A 79 2.86 -16.98 1.70
CA ASN A 79 2.20 -15.82 2.27
C ASN A 79 3.24 -15.05 3.09
N LYS A 80 3.61 -13.84 2.67
CA LYS A 80 4.12 -12.89 3.64
C LYS A 80 2.91 -12.40 4.42
N GLN A 81 2.80 -12.83 5.67
CA GLN A 81 2.10 -12.03 6.67
C GLN A 81 2.75 -10.65 6.62
N THR A 82 2.14 -9.72 5.90
CA THR A 82 2.37 -8.31 6.14
C THR A 82 1.80 -8.11 7.53
N ASN A 83 2.63 -8.31 8.57
CA ASN A 83 2.34 -7.77 9.88
C ASN A 83 2.09 -6.29 9.63
N LYS A 84 0.81 -5.91 9.58
CA LYS A 84 0.34 -4.54 9.73
C LYS A 84 0.61 -4.15 11.18
N HIS A 85 1.89 -4.06 11.52
CA HIS A 85 2.40 -3.52 12.77
C HIS A 85 3.65 -2.69 12.45
N ILE A 86 3.45 -1.62 11.67
CA ILE A 86 4.32 -0.44 11.69
C ILE A 86 3.50 0.71 12.29
N SER A 87 2.86 0.41 13.41
CA SER A 87 2.45 1.39 14.40
C SER A 87 3.13 0.91 15.67
N GLU A 88 3.92 1.79 16.30
CA GLU A 88 4.62 1.53 17.57
C GLU A 88 5.89 0.66 17.43
N GLN A 89 7.01 1.32 17.08
CA GLN A 89 8.38 1.05 17.60
C GLN A 89 9.43 1.81 16.75
N PHE A 90 9.35 3.15 16.72
CA PHE A 90 10.49 3.99 16.31
C PHE A 90 10.60 5.25 17.17
N THR A 91 10.19 5.14 18.44
CA THR A 91 10.67 6.02 19.49
C THR A 91 11.65 5.20 20.30
N ASN A 92 12.94 5.58 20.23
CA ASN A 92 14.05 5.14 21.10
C ASN A 92 14.85 3.92 20.62
N ALA A 93 15.75 4.13 19.65
CA ALA A 93 17.03 3.42 19.62
C ALA A 93 18.07 4.23 18.84
N SER A 94 18.86 4.98 19.59
CA SER A 94 20.15 5.53 19.18
C SER A 94 21.14 4.38 18.90
N LEU A 95 22.07 4.59 17.95
CA LEU A 95 23.31 3.82 17.70
C LEU A 95 23.07 2.41 17.09
N THR A 96 23.37 2.15 15.82
CA THR A 96 24.74 2.04 15.31
C THR A 96 24.74 2.06 13.77
N SER A 97 25.47 3.02 13.21
CA SER A 97 26.04 2.95 11.87
C SER A 97 27.01 1.76 11.79
N THR A 98 26.93 0.94 10.73
CA THR A 98 28.01 0.13 10.08
C THR A 98 27.64 -1.28 9.59
N GLY A 99 26.37 -1.70 9.57
CA GLY A 99 25.99 -3.02 9.04
C GLY A 99 25.25 -3.06 7.68
N LEU A 100 24.58 -1.97 7.29
CA LEU A 100 23.61 -2.00 6.18
C LEU A 100 24.08 -1.33 4.88
N THR A 101 25.31 -0.81 4.84
CA THR A 101 25.79 -0.02 3.69
C THR A 101 26.46 -0.87 2.60
N SER A 102 26.75 -2.15 2.83
CA SER A 102 27.50 -2.99 1.86
C SER A 102 26.63 -3.88 0.96
N ALA A 103 25.30 -3.92 1.14
CA ALA A 103 24.42 -4.72 0.29
C ALA A 103 23.68 -3.92 -0.81
N ILE A 104 23.90 -2.60 -0.89
CA ILE A 104 23.17 -1.69 -1.80
C ILE A 104 23.80 -1.63 -3.21
N LEU A 105 24.99 -2.20 -3.44
CA LEU A 105 25.75 -1.97 -4.70
C LEU A 105 25.63 -3.04 -5.80
N ILE A 106 24.86 -4.13 -5.67
CA ILE A 106 24.92 -5.23 -6.67
C ILE A 106 23.68 -5.35 -7.57
N CYS A 107 22.62 -4.56 -7.42
CA CYS A 107 21.48 -4.65 -8.33
C CYS A 107 20.80 -3.31 -8.60
N PRO A 108 21.14 -2.61 -9.71
CA PRO A 108 20.41 -1.42 -10.12
C PRO A 108 19.04 -1.71 -10.76
N ASN A 109 18.64 -2.99 -10.96
CA ASN A 109 17.52 -3.35 -11.85
C ASN A 109 16.31 -4.03 -11.17
N PHE A 110 16.09 -3.91 -9.85
CA PHE A 110 14.94 -4.58 -9.21
C PHE A 110 13.95 -3.69 -8.43
N PHE A 111 13.82 -2.39 -8.71
CA PHE A 111 12.72 -1.62 -8.09
C PHE A 111 12.19 -0.45 -8.95
N PRO A 112 11.34 -0.71 -9.97
CA PRO A 112 10.44 0.32 -10.48
C PRO A 112 9.35 0.68 -9.45
N ASP A 113 8.94 -0.27 -8.60
CA ASP A 113 7.87 -0.06 -7.60
C ASP A 113 8.32 0.72 -6.35
N ALA A 114 9.59 0.66 -5.95
CA ALA A 114 10.06 1.42 -4.78
C ALA A 114 10.28 2.90 -5.08
N PHE A 115 10.56 3.24 -6.35
CA PHE A 115 10.72 4.63 -6.78
C PHE A 115 9.40 5.40 -6.71
N GLN A 116 8.32 4.83 -7.26
CA GLN A 116 6.97 5.43 -7.20
C GLN A 116 6.44 5.57 -5.77
N ILE A 117 6.75 4.62 -4.89
CA ILE A 117 6.32 4.68 -3.48
C ILE A 117 7.03 5.83 -2.75
N ASN A 118 8.30 6.11 -3.07
CA ASN A 118 9.05 7.16 -2.40
C ASN A 118 8.60 8.55 -2.84
N ASP A 119 8.30 8.72 -4.13
CA ASP A 119 7.71 9.94 -4.67
C ASP A 119 6.31 10.19 -4.08
N LEU A 120 5.49 9.15 -4.01
CA LEU A 120 4.17 9.21 -3.40
C LEU A 120 4.25 9.54 -1.90
N LYS A 121 5.22 8.96 -1.18
CA LYS A 121 5.48 9.24 0.23
C LYS A 121 5.89 10.70 0.43
N ALA A 122 6.77 11.24 -0.41
CA ALA A 122 7.20 12.62 -0.35
C ALA A 122 6.03 13.59 -0.61
N ASP A 123 5.19 13.30 -1.61
CA ASP A 123 4.01 14.11 -1.93
C ASP A 123 2.97 14.07 -0.79
N LEU A 124 2.68 12.90 -0.22
CA LEU A 124 1.79 12.78 0.93
C LEU A 124 2.32 13.54 2.15
N THR A 125 3.61 13.45 2.44
CA THR A 125 4.24 14.20 3.54
C THR A 125 4.10 15.70 3.34
N LYS A 126 4.32 16.18 2.10
CA LYS A 126 4.15 17.59 1.74
C LYS A 126 2.71 18.06 1.89
N ARG A 127 1.74 17.25 1.45
CA ARG A 127 0.30 17.56 1.58
C ARG A 127 -0.14 17.62 3.04
N VAL A 128 0.33 16.69 3.88
CA VAL A 128 0.05 16.69 5.33
C VAL A 128 0.61 17.95 5.98
N ALA A 129 1.87 18.29 5.74
CA ALA A 129 2.47 19.51 6.31
C ALA A 129 1.73 20.80 5.89
N MET A 130 1.23 20.86 4.66
CA MET A 130 0.41 21.99 4.20
C MET A 130 -0.94 22.06 4.92
N LEU A 131 -1.57 20.91 5.15
CA LEU A 131 -2.84 20.84 5.88
C LEU A 131 -2.68 21.23 7.35
N GLU A 132 -1.63 20.74 8.01
CA GLU A 132 -1.30 21.10 9.40
C GLU A 132 -1.16 22.62 9.54
N LYS A 133 -0.36 23.26 8.68
CA LYS A 133 -0.22 24.72 8.68
C LYS A 133 -1.53 25.47 8.45
N ARG A 134 -2.40 24.95 7.58
CA ARG A 134 -3.72 25.56 7.34
C ARG A 134 -4.62 25.44 8.56
N VAL A 135 -4.61 24.30 9.23
CA VAL A 135 -5.37 24.07 10.46
C VAL A 135 -4.90 25.02 11.56
N GLU A 136 -3.59 25.22 11.73
CA GLU A 136 -3.04 26.19 12.68
C GLU A 136 -3.55 27.62 12.40
N MET A 137 -3.55 28.06 11.13
CA MET A 137 -4.06 29.39 10.77
C MET A 137 -5.56 29.54 11.04
N GLU A 138 -6.37 28.52 10.74
CA GLU A 138 -7.80 28.56 11.06
C GLU A 138 -8.04 28.59 12.59
N GLY A 139 -7.19 27.91 13.37
CA GLY A 139 -7.22 28.00 14.84
C GLY A 139 -7.03 29.42 15.35
N LEU A 140 -6.07 30.17 14.79
CA LEU A 140 -5.86 31.58 15.16
C LEU A 140 -7.06 32.48 14.82
N LYS A 141 -7.67 32.27 13.65
CA LYS A 141 -8.88 33.01 13.26
C LYS A 141 -10.05 32.76 14.21
N VAL A 142 -10.23 31.51 14.65
CA VAL A 142 -11.27 31.17 15.63
C VAL A 142 -11.03 31.91 16.95
N CYS A 143 -9.79 31.96 17.45
CA CYS A 143 -9.46 32.73 18.64
C CYS A 143 -9.79 34.23 18.51
N GLU A 144 -9.50 34.84 17.36
CA GLU A 144 -9.85 36.25 17.10
C GLU A 144 -11.37 36.47 17.04
N ILE A 145 -12.10 35.56 16.41
CA ILE A 145 -13.57 35.60 16.35
C ILE A 145 -14.17 35.50 17.76
N GLU A 146 -13.66 34.60 18.60
CA GLU A 146 -14.11 34.47 19.98
C GLU A 146 -13.85 35.73 20.81
N LYS A 147 -12.69 36.37 20.61
CA LYS A 147 -12.39 37.67 21.24
C LYS A 147 -13.37 38.75 20.79
N CYS A 148 -13.59 38.90 19.48
CA CYS A 148 -14.56 39.85 18.93
C CYS A 148 -15.97 39.59 19.48
N LYS A 149 -16.40 38.32 19.55
CA LYS A 149 -17.70 37.94 20.09
C LYS A 149 -17.84 38.37 21.56
N LYS A 150 -16.79 38.16 22.37
CA LYS A 150 -16.76 38.58 23.77
C LYS A 150 -16.85 40.10 23.91
N ASP A 151 -16.10 40.84 23.10
CA ASP A 151 -16.10 42.31 23.10
C ASP A 151 -17.49 42.85 22.71
N ILE A 152 -18.15 42.25 21.72
CA ILE A 152 -19.53 42.60 21.32
C ILE A 152 -20.50 42.38 22.47
N THR A 153 -20.45 41.23 23.14
CA THR A 153 -21.32 40.96 24.31
C THR A 153 -21.09 41.99 25.42
N GLN A 154 -19.83 42.32 25.72
CA GLN A 154 -19.53 43.33 26.73
C GLN A 154 -20.06 44.72 26.36
N LEU A 155 -19.93 45.14 25.10
CA LEU A 155 -20.49 46.40 24.64
C LEU A 155 -22.02 46.41 24.72
N GLN A 156 -22.68 45.31 24.36
CA GLN A 156 -24.12 45.16 24.50
C GLN A 156 -24.55 45.31 25.97
N ASP A 157 -23.85 44.68 26.91
CA ASP A 157 -24.13 44.80 28.35
C ASP A 157 -23.96 46.24 28.86
N VAL A 158 -22.91 46.93 28.42
CA VAL A 158 -22.67 48.34 28.78
C VAL A 158 -23.78 49.25 28.24
N VAL A 159 -24.22 49.05 26.99
CA VAL A 159 -25.33 49.83 26.40
C VAL A 159 -26.64 49.53 27.14
N MET A 160 -26.93 48.27 27.45
CA MET A 160 -28.15 47.90 28.18
C MET A 160 -28.17 48.46 29.61
N THR A 161 -27.02 48.50 30.28
CA THR A 161 -26.92 49.05 31.65
C THR A 161 -26.95 50.58 31.68
N THR A 162 -26.48 51.26 30.64
CA THR A 162 -26.54 52.74 30.53
C THR A 162 -27.89 53.26 30.04
N THR A 163 -28.63 52.49 29.25
CA THR A 163 -29.95 52.89 28.72
C THR A 163 -31.10 52.67 29.72
N ASN A 164 -30.90 51.81 30.74
CA ASN A 164 -31.87 51.54 31.82
C ASN A 164 -31.68 52.45 33.06
N LYS A 165 -30.97 53.57 32.93
CA LYS A 165 -30.70 54.55 33.98
C LYS A 165 -31.17 55.93 33.54
#